data_AF-X1R5S1-F1
#
_entry.id   AF-X1R5S1-F1
#
_cell.length_a   1.000
_cell.length_b   1.000
_cell.length_c   1.000
_cell.angle_alpha   90.00
_cell.angle_beta   90.00
_cell.angle_gamma   90.00
#
_symmetry.space_group_name_H-M   'P 1'
#
loop_
_entity.id
_entity.type
_entity.pdbx_description
1 polymer ?
#
loop_
_entity_poly.entity_id
_entity_poly.type
_entity_poly.pdbx_seq_one_letter_code
_entity_poly.pdbx_strand_id
1 'polypeptide(L)'
;NYEFFKDCFKQSVLLAMEAGMASLGHVSLDGSKFKANTSKHRAMSYGRLKDKEKELTEEIEDLIAKAAKCDEQEDEEYQDKSGYEIPEELKIKEQRLAKIKEAKEALENREQELNPGKEIEDKKQISFADKEARIMGKKGSFDYSYNGQISVDEDHQIIVGQHLTQNANDKQEVEPALGEIKETTGDLPDKMSLDNGYMSGDNLESFDGKDIDNQIFLFQQNDIKEIETYSKGSACIALEIK
;
A
#
# COMPACT_ATOMS: atom_id res chain seq x y z
N ASN A 1 -15.95 4.61 4.69
CA ASN A 1 -16.37 3.82 5.88
C ASN A 1 -15.20 3.18 6.62
N TYR A 2 -13.95 3.61 6.41
CA TYR A 2 -12.79 3.03 7.10
C TYR A 2 -12.89 3.17 8.63
N GLU A 3 -13.13 4.39 9.12
CA GLU A 3 -13.30 4.68 10.55
C GLU A 3 -14.33 3.77 11.22
N PHE A 4 -15.49 3.58 10.59
CA PHE A 4 -16.53 2.69 11.10
C PHE A 4 -16.05 1.24 11.26
N PHE A 5 -15.30 0.70 10.28
CA PHE A 5 -14.76 -0.66 10.40
C PHE A 5 -13.65 -0.74 11.45
N LYS A 6 -12.80 0.29 11.59
CA LYS A 6 -11.79 0.36 12.64
C LYS A 6 -12.45 0.37 14.03
N ASP A 7 -13.51 1.16 14.20
CA ASP A 7 -14.29 1.21 15.44
C ASP A 7 -14.97 -0.14 15.75
N CYS A 8 -15.61 -0.77 14.76
CA CYS A 8 -16.23 -2.09 14.94
C CYS A 8 -15.20 -3.17 15.28
N PHE A 9 -14.04 -3.15 14.63
CA PHE A 9 -12.94 -4.06 14.94
C PHE A 9 -12.50 -3.88 16.39
N LYS A 10 -12.23 -2.65 16.81
CA LYS A 10 -11.84 -2.33 18.19
C LYS A 10 -12.85 -2.83 19.22
N GLN A 11 -14.13 -2.58 19.00
CA GLN A 11 -15.19 -3.08 19.89
C GLN A 11 -15.22 -4.61 19.93
N SER A 12 -15.02 -5.28 18.80
CA SER A 12 -15.00 -6.74 18.73
C SER A 12 -13.84 -7.34 19.52
N VAL A 13 -12.65 -6.73 19.43
CA VAL A 13 -11.46 -7.17 20.18
C VAL A 13 -11.66 -6.95 21.68
N LEU A 14 -12.15 -5.77 22.09
CA LEU A 14 -12.42 -5.48 23.49
C LEU A 14 -13.45 -6.44 24.10
N LEU A 15 -14.50 -6.80 23.34
CA LEU A 15 -15.46 -7.83 23.77
C LEU A 15 -14.82 -9.21 23.90
N ALA A 16 -13.92 -9.59 22.99
CA ALA A 16 -13.19 -10.85 23.08
C ALA A 16 -12.29 -10.90 24.33
N MET A 17 -11.64 -9.78 24.67
CA MET A 17 -10.85 -9.66 25.91
C MET A 17 -11.72 -9.75 27.17
N GLU A 18 -12.86 -9.04 27.19
CA GLU A 18 -13.80 -9.12 28.33
C GLU A 18 -14.39 -10.53 28.50
N ALA A 19 -14.58 -11.25 27.40
CA ALA A 19 -14.99 -12.65 27.41
C ALA A 19 -13.87 -13.64 27.81
N GLY A 20 -12.64 -13.17 28.04
CA GLY A 20 -11.48 -14.00 28.38
C GLY A 20 -10.95 -14.83 27.21
N MET A 21 -11.22 -14.42 25.97
CA MET A 21 -10.75 -15.10 24.76
C MET A 21 -9.38 -14.60 24.29
N ALA A 22 -8.92 -13.45 24.78
CA ALA A 22 -7.60 -12.90 24.52
C ALA A 22 -7.05 -12.23 25.78
N SER A 23 -5.80 -12.50 26.12
CA SER A 23 -5.14 -11.98 27.32
C SER A 23 -4.01 -10.99 27.02
N LEU A 24 -3.54 -10.91 25.77
CA LEU A 24 -2.32 -10.23 25.37
C LEU A 24 -1.03 -10.79 26.01
N GLY A 25 -1.09 -11.99 26.61
CA GLY A 25 0.11 -12.62 27.18
C GLY A 25 1.18 -12.91 26.12
N HIS A 26 0.79 -13.43 24.95
CA HIS A 26 1.71 -13.61 23.84
C HIS A 26 1.02 -13.31 22.51
N VAL A 27 1.67 -12.48 21.70
CA VAL A 27 1.16 -12.03 20.41
C VAL A 27 2.16 -12.36 19.29
N SER A 28 1.68 -12.95 18.21
CA SER A 28 2.46 -13.17 17.00
C SER A 28 2.15 -12.09 15.96
N LEU A 29 3.18 -11.55 15.30
CA LEU A 29 3.03 -10.64 14.16
C LEU A 29 3.49 -11.31 12.88
N ASP A 30 2.62 -11.27 11.87
CA ASP A 30 2.92 -11.77 10.53
C ASP A 30 2.46 -10.79 9.43
N GLY A 31 3.18 -10.84 8.32
CA GLY A 31 3.07 -9.92 7.19
C GLY A 31 2.54 -10.65 5.97
N SER A 32 1.44 -10.15 5.42
CA SER A 32 0.77 -10.74 4.27
C SER A 32 0.60 -9.74 3.13
N LYS A 33 1.07 -10.14 1.95
CA LYS A 33 0.91 -9.35 0.71
C LYS A 33 -0.44 -9.64 0.06
N PHE A 34 -1.30 -8.62 0.02
CA PHE A 34 -2.62 -8.67 -0.61
C PHE A 34 -2.56 -8.04 -1.99
N LYS A 35 -3.09 -8.72 -3.00
CA LYS A 35 -3.11 -8.17 -4.37
C LYS A 35 -4.06 -6.98 -4.45
N ALA A 36 -3.58 -5.91 -5.04
CA ALA A 36 -4.40 -4.74 -5.34
C ALA A 36 -5.33 -4.98 -6.54
N ASN A 37 -6.34 -4.13 -6.73
CA ASN A 37 -7.25 -4.21 -7.87
C ASN A 37 -6.63 -3.62 -9.16
N THR A 38 -5.43 -4.08 -9.51
CA THR A 38 -4.71 -3.62 -10.71
C THR A 38 -3.78 -4.68 -11.27
N SER A 39 -3.40 -4.50 -12.53
CA SER A 39 -2.40 -5.31 -13.22
C SER A 39 -1.27 -4.45 -13.77
N LYS A 40 -0.16 -5.08 -14.16
CA LYS A 40 0.99 -4.41 -14.80
C LYS A 40 0.61 -3.64 -16.06
N HIS A 41 -0.43 -4.09 -16.76
CA HIS A 41 -0.92 -3.47 -18.00
C HIS A 41 -1.85 -2.26 -17.73
N ARG A 42 -2.27 -2.06 -16.49
CA ARG A 42 -3.07 -0.90 -16.04
C ARG A 42 -2.22 0.12 -15.28
N ALA A 43 -0.91 0.08 -15.50
CA ALA A 43 0.04 1.03 -14.93
C ALA A 43 0.91 1.66 -16.02
N MET A 44 1.38 2.87 -15.77
CA MET A 44 2.24 3.61 -16.68
C MET A 44 3.31 4.37 -15.90
N SER A 45 4.49 4.51 -16.51
CA SER A 45 5.60 5.27 -15.94
C SER A 45 5.44 6.77 -16.18
N TYR A 46 6.05 7.59 -15.33
CA TYR A 46 5.94 9.04 -15.39
C TYR A 46 6.43 9.63 -16.72
N GLY A 47 7.55 9.13 -17.26
CA GLY A 47 8.01 9.56 -18.59
C GLY A 47 6.98 9.26 -19.69
N ARG A 48 6.38 8.06 -19.67
CA ARG A 48 5.35 7.68 -20.63
C ARG A 48 4.05 8.47 -20.47
N LEU A 49 3.71 8.87 -19.24
CA LEU A 49 2.55 9.74 -18.99
C LEU A 49 2.74 11.11 -19.67
N LYS A 50 3.93 11.71 -19.56
CA LYS A 50 4.26 12.99 -20.22
C LYS A 50 4.18 12.87 -21.75
N ASP A 51 4.79 11.83 -22.31
CA ASP A 51 4.79 11.61 -23.75
C ASP A 51 3.37 11.43 -24.29
N LYS A 52 2.56 10.61 -23.61
CA LYS A 52 1.16 10.35 -24.02
C LYS A 52 0.24 11.54 -23.82
N GLU A 53 0.45 12.35 -22.78
CA GLU A 53 -0.29 13.60 -22.59
C GLU A 53 -0.07 14.54 -23.77
N LYS A 54 1.19 14.69 -24.21
CA LYS A 54 1.54 15.53 -25.36
C LYS A 54 0.94 15.00 -26.66
N GLU A 55 1.15 13.72 -26.96
CA GLU A 55 0.64 13.06 -28.18
C GLU A 55 -0.88 13.16 -28.28
N LEU A 56 -1.61 12.87 -27.20
CA LEU A 56 -3.08 12.95 -27.20
C LEU A 56 -3.58 14.39 -27.34
N THR A 57 -2.85 15.37 -26.81
CA THR A 57 -3.22 16.78 -26.95
C THR A 57 -3.08 17.21 -28.41
N GLU A 58 -1.96 16.89 -29.06
CA GLU A 58 -1.73 17.14 -30.48
C GLU A 58 -2.79 16.46 -31.37
N GLU A 59 -3.13 15.20 -31.07
CA GLU A 59 -4.17 14.47 -31.81
C GLU A 59 -5.57 15.08 -31.65
N ILE A 60 -5.90 15.62 -30.48
CA ILE A 60 -7.18 16.30 -30.24
C ILE A 60 -7.21 17.61 -31.02
N GLU A 61 -6.13 18.39 -31.00
CA GLU A 61 -6.01 19.63 -31.76
C GLU A 61 -6.17 19.39 -33.27
N ASP A 62 -5.52 18.35 -33.81
CA ASP A 62 -5.66 17.95 -35.22
C ASP A 62 -7.09 17.56 -35.58
N LEU A 63 -7.78 16.84 -34.69
CA LEU A 63 -9.18 16.43 -34.91
C LEU A 63 -10.14 17.62 -34.85
N ILE A 64 -9.93 18.55 -33.92
CA ILE A 64 -10.69 19.81 -33.85
C ILE A 64 -10.46 20.64 -35.11
N ALA A 65 -9.21 20.74 -35.60
CA ALA A 65 -8.90 21.48 -36.81
C ALA A 65 -9.53 20.86 -38.06
N LYS A 66 -9.59 19.51 -38.15
CA LYS A 66 -10.29 18.81 -39.23
C LYS A 66 -11.80 19.02 -39.17
N ALA A 67 -12.39 18.96 -37.98
CA ALA A 67 -13.81 19.25 -37.79
C ALA A 67 -14.14 20.68 -38.23
N ALA A 68 -13.37 21.68 -37.77
CA ALA A 68 -13.57 23.08 -38.16
C ALA A 68 -13.46 23.31 -39.68
N LYS A 69 -12.52 22.64 -40.36
CA LYS A 69 -12.42 22.69 -41.83
C LYS A 69 -13.60 22.03 -42.54
N CYS A 70 -14.13 20.94 -41.98
CA CYS A 70 -15.29 20.26 -42.52
C CYS A 70 -16.53 21.14 -42.37
N ASP A 71 -16.73 21.73 -41.18
CA ASP A 71 -17.81 22.69 -40.91
C ASP A 71 -17.72 23.90 -41.86
N GLU A 72 -16.52 24.47 -42.06
CA GLU A 72 -16.32 25.63 -42.96
C GLU A 72 -16.61 25.28 -44.43
N GLN A 73 -16.35 24.04 -44.85
CA GLN A 73 -16.71 23.53 -46.19
C GLN A 73 -18.21 23.20 -46.31
N GLU A 74 -18.82 22.66 -45.26
CA GLU A 74 -20.26 22.36 -45.22
C GLU A 74 -21.11 23.63 -45.14
N ASP A 75 -20.67 24.67 -44.45
CA ASP A 75 -21.31 26.00 -44.41
C ASP A 75 -21.26 26.69 -45.79
N GLU A 76 -20.22 26.45 -46.59
CA GLU A 76 -20.15 26.90 -47.99
C GLU A 76 -21.12 26.13 -48.91
N GLU A 77 -21.45 24.87 -48.60
CA GLU A 77 -22.18 23.97 -49.49
C GLU A 77 -23.67 23.73 -49.10
N TYR A 78 -24.05 23.81 -47.81
CA TYR A 78 -25.40 23.50 -47.32
C TYR A 78 -25.84 24.39 -46.14
N GLN A 79 -26.66 25.41 -46.42
CA GLN A 79 -27.06 26.44 -45.45
C GLN A 79 -27.95 26.02 -44.25
N ASP A 80 -28.39 24.76 -44.09
CA ASP A 80 -29.41 24.49 -43.04
C ASP A 80 -29.58 23.03 -42.58
N LYS A 81 -28.53 22.39 -42.04
CA LYS A 81 -28.69 21.16 -41.23
C LYS A 81 -27.73 21.11 -40.05
N SER A 82 -28.26 20.92 -38.84
CA SER A 82 -27.43 20.84 -37.62
C SER A 82 -26.85 19.44 -37.40
N GLY A 83 -25.54 19.30 -37.54
CA GLY A 83 -24.78 18.09 -37.20
C GLY A 83 -24.17 18.15 -35.79
N TYR A 84 -24.99 18.22 -34.73
CA TYR A 84 -24.47 18.27 -33.36
C TYR A 84 -24.20 16.88 -32.78
N GLU A 85 -23.17 16.19 -33.27
CA GLU A 85 -22.59 15.04 -32.57
C GLU A 85 -21.06 15.10 -32.63
N ILE A 86 -20.43 15.38 -31.48
CA ILE A 86 -18.96 15.26 -31.35
C ILE A 86 -18.58 13.82 -31.72
N PRO A 87 -17.65 13.61 -32.66
CA PRO A 87 -17.19 12.29 -33.06
C PRO A 87 -16.84 11.42 -31.84
N GLU A 88 -17.31 10.18 -31.78
CA GLU A 88 -17.07 9.28 -30.65
C GLU A 88 -15.56 9.12 -30.36
N GLU A 89 -14.71 9.20 -31.40
CA GLU A 89 -13.26 9.18 -31.27
C GLU A 89 -12.71 10.34 -30.41
N LEU A 90 -13.24 11.55 -30.56
CA LEU A 90 -12.84 12.73 -29.76
C LEU A 90 -13.21 12.51 -28.29
N LYS A 91 -14.45 12.08 -28.01
CA LYS A 91 -14.90 11.80 -26.63
C LYS A 91 -14.03 10.74 -25.94
N ILE A 92 -13.65 9.68 -26.66
CA ILE A 92 -12.79 8.62 -26.12
C ILE A 92 -11.38 9.17 -25.82
N LYS A 93 -10.82 10.01 -26.70
CA LYS A 93 -9.49 10.61 -26.50
C LYS A 93 -9.48 11.59 -25.33
N GLU A 94 -10.50 12.43 -25.19
CA GLU A 94 -10.65 13.34 -24.05
C GLU A 94 -10.73 12.57 -22.73
N GLN A 95 -11.53 11.50 -22.67
CA GLN A 95 -11.63 10.66 -21.47
C GLN A 95 -10.30 9.98 -21.13
N ARG A 96 -9.51 9.56 -22.12
CA ARG A 96 -8.17 8.99 -21.90
C ARG A 96 -7.19 10.05 -21.40
N LEU A 97 -7.20 11.25 -21.99
CA LEU A 97 -6.37 12.37 -21.56
C LEU A 97 -6.68 12.75 -20.12
N ALA A 98 -7.96 12.82 -19.75
CA ALA A 98 -8.39 13.10 -18.39
C ALA A 98 -7.84 12.07 -17.38
N LYS A 99 -7.96 10.76 -17.69
CA LYS A 99 -7.40 9.70 -16.83
C LYS A 99 -5.89 9.75 -16.70
N ILE A 100 -5.18 10.13 -17.76
CA ILE A 100 -3.72 10.29 -17.74
C ILE A 100 -3.31 11.46 -16.85
N LYS A 101 -3.97 12.62 -16.99
CA LYS A 101 -3.75 13.78 -16.13
C LYS A 101 -4.02 13.48 -14.67
N GLU A 102 -5.14 12.82 -14.37
CA GLU A 102 -5.53 12.44 -13.02
C GLU A 102 -4.56 11.43 -12.37
N ALA A 103 -3.96 10.55 -13.15
CA ALA A 103 -2.92 9.63 -12.68
C ALA A 103 -1.57 10.35 -12.48
N LYS A 104 -1.24 11.29 -13.37
CA LYS A 104 -0.03 12.12 -13.25
C LYS A 104 -0.06 12.98 -12.00
N GLU A 105 -1.16 13.69 -11.78
CA GLU A 105 -1.37 14.53 -10.60
C GLU A 105 -1.29 13.72 -9.30
N ALA A 106 -1.92 12.53 -9.27
CA ALA A 106 -1.83 11.66 -8.10
C ALA A 106 -0.41 11.13 -7.82
N LEU A 107 0.40 10.94 -8.87
CA LEU A 107 1.82 10.59 -8.70
C LEU A 107 2.63 11.78 -8.21
N GLU A 108 2.35 12.97 -8.72
CA GLU A 108 3.01 14.22 -8.32
C GLU A 108 2.74 14.56 -6.85
N ASN A 109 1.47 14.51 -6.42
CA ASN A 109 1.09 14.74 -5.02
C ASN A 109 1.78 13.74 -4.08
N ARG A 110 1.80 12.46 -4.46
CA ARG A 110 2.49 11.42 -3.69
C ARG A 110 3.99 11.67 -3.55
N GLU A 111 4.65 12.04 -4.63
CA GLU A 111 6.09 12.29 -4.58
C GLU A 111 6.41 13.60 -3.84
N GLN A 112 5.52 14.58 -3.88
CA GLN A 112 5.64 15.78 -3.07
C GLN A 112 5.53 15.47 -1.57
N GLU A 113 4.66 14.54 -1.16
CA GLU A 113 4.54 14.10 0.23
C GLU A 113 5.74 13.26 0.68
N LEU A 114 6.17 12.30 -0.13
CA LEU A 114 7.24 11.36 0.25
C LEU A 114 8.65 11.94 0.08
N ASN A 115 8.83 12.82 -0.91
CA ASN A 115 10.13 13.36 -1.32
C ASN A 115 10.00 14.85 -1.69
N PRO A 116 9.67 15.72 -0.72
CA PRO A 116 9.44 17.14 -1.01
C PRO A 116 10.67 17.77 -1.65
N GLY A 117 10.46 18.42 -2.81
CA GLY A 117 11.50 19.15 -3.54
C GLY A 117 12.45 18.29 -4.39
N LYS A 118 12.21 16.98 -4.53
CA LYS A 118 12.96 16.13 -5.48
C LYS A 118 12.21 16.00 -6.81
N GLU A 119 12.97 15.95 -7.90
CA GLU A 119 12.39 15.63 -9.21
C GLU A 119 11.90 14.18 -9.26
N ILE A 120 10.74 13.99 -9.91
CA ILE A 120 10.14 12.68 -10.10
C ILE A 120 10.89 11.95 -11.20
N GLU A 121 11.49 10.82 -10.86
CA GLU A 121 12.17 9.97 -11.83
C GLU A 121 11.19 9.41 -12.87
N ASP A 122 11.55 9.43 -14.15
CA ASP A 122 10.68 8.98 -15.25
C ASP A 122 10.26 7.49 -15.16
N LYS A 123 11.04 6.69 -14.42
CA LYS A 123 10.80 5.26 -14.17
C LYS A 123 9.76 4.99 -13.07
N LYS A 124 9.34 6.00 -12.29
CA LYS A 124 8.27 5.87 -11.29
C LYS A 124 6.96 5.55 -11.98
N GLN A 125 6.20 4.60 -11.43
CA GLN A 125 4.97 4.10 -12.04
C GLN A 125 3.79 4.30 -11.13
N ILE A 126 2.63 4.55 -11.73
CA ILE A 126 1.34 4.59 -11.05
C ILE A 126 0.33 3.73 -11.80
N SER A 127 -0.57 3.10 -11.05
CA SER A 127 -1.72 2.41 -11.63
C SER A 127 -2.88 3.37 -11.85
N PHE A 128 -3.58 3.20 -12.97
CA PHE A 128 -4.83 3.91 -13.27
C PHE A 128 -6.04 3.33 -12.53
N ALA A 129 -5.93 2.09 -12.04
CA ALA A 129 -7.03 1.36 -11.43
C ALA A 129 -7.04 1.50 -9.91
N ASP A 130 -5.84 1.48 -9.32
CA ASP A 130 -5.61 1.58 -7.91
C ASP A 130 -4.35 2.40 -7.72
N LYS A 131 -4.54 3.70 -7.52
CA LYS A 131 -3.43 4.66 -7.48
C LYS A 131 -2.51 4.35 -6.33
N GLU A 132 -3.03 3.93 -5.18
CA GLU A 132 -2.26 3.71 -3.95
C GLU A 132 -1.42 2.45 -3.99
N ALA A 133 -1.81 1.43 -4.75
CA ALA A 133 -1.05 0.19 -4.86
C ALA A 133 0.43 0.41 -5.23
N ARG A 134 1.32 -0.40 -4.63
CA ARG A 134 2.76 -0.40 -4.91
C ARG A 134 3.20 -1.72 -5.52
N ILE A 135 4.25 -1.68 -6.33
CA ILE A 135 4.88 -2.91 -6.84
C ILE A 135 5.66 -3.55 -5.69
N MET A 136 5.30 -4.78 -5.34
CA MET A 136 5.98 -5.56 -4.30
C MET A 136 6.39 -6.93 -4.84
N GLY A 137 7.58 -7.38 -4.45
CA GLY A 137 8.09 -8.71 -4.80
C GLY A 137 7.62 -9.78 -3.81
N LYS A 138 7.12 -10.93 -4.31
CA LYS A 138 6.89 -12.16 -3.52
C LYS A 138 7.30 -13.37 -4.36
N LYS A 139 8.25 -14.18 -3.84
CA LYS A 139 8.73 -15.42 -4.48
C LYS A 139 9.09 -15.27 -5.97
N GLY A 140 9.74 -14.17 -6.35
CA GLY A 140 10.16 -13.89 -7.73
C GLY A 140 9.10 -13.25 -8.64
N SER A 141 7.84 -13.12 -8.20
CA SER A 141 6.84 -12.29 -8.88
C SER A 141 6.83 -10.88 -8.31
N PHE A 142 6.72 -9.88 -9.18
CA PHE A 142 6.46 -8.49 -8.80
C PHE A 142 5.02 -8.16 -9.16
N ASP A 143 4.18 -7.88 -8.17
CA ASP A 143 2.77 -7.57 -8.38
C ASP A 143 2.38 -6.33 -7.59
N TYR A 144 1.39 -5.60 -8.08
CA TYR A 144 0.80 -4.50 -7.32
C TYR A 144 0.05 -5.06 -6.12
N SER A 145 0.53 -4.71 -4.94
CA SER A 145 0.05 -5.27 -3.68
C SER A 145 0.06 -4.22 -2.59
N TYR A 146 -0.67 -4.53 -1.52
CA TYR A 146 -0.53 -3.92 -0.21
C TYR A 146 0.16 -4.89 0.71
N ASN A 147 0.91 -4.36 1.68
CA ASN A 147 1.47 -5.17 2.74
C ASN A 147 0.55 -5.00 3.97
N GLY A 148 -0.14 -6.07 4.36
CA GLY A 148 -0.97 -6.08 5.56
C GLY A 148 -0.26 -6.78 6.68
N GLN A 149 -0.33 -6.20 7.86
CA GLN A 149 0.35 -6.62 9.07
C GLN A 149 -0.73 -7.01 10.07
N ILE A 150 -0.60 -8.20 10.66
CA ILE A 150 -1.64 -8.78 11.50
C ILE A 150 -0.99 -9.27 12.79
N SER A 151 -1.51 -8.78 13.92
CA SER A 151 -1.11 -9.19 15.26
C SER A 151 -2.18 -10.10 15.87
N VAL A 152 -1.78 -11.29 16.28
CA VAL A 152 -2.68 -12.36 16.73
C VAL A 152 -2.30 -12.82 18.13
N ASP A 153 -3.26 -12.82 19.04
CA ASP A 153 -3.14 -13.35 20.40
C ASP A 153 -3.16 -14.88 20.41
N GLU A 154 -2.32 -15.51 21.24
CA GLU A 154 -2.14 -16.96 21.27
C GLU A 154 -3.34 -17.74 21.83
N ASP A 155 -4.11 -17.17 22.77
CA ASP A 155 -5.07 -17.95 23.57
C ASP A 155 -6.13 -18.63 22.69
N HIS A 156 -6.70 -17.86 21.77
CA HIS A 156 -7.74 -18.32 20.85
C HIS A 156 -7.53 -17.81 19.40
N GLN A 157 -6.32 -17.38 19.06
CA GLN A 157 -5.97 -16.86 17.73
C GLN A 157 -6.81 -15.64 17.33
N ILE A 158 -7.12 -14.78 18.29
CA ILE A 158 -7.87 -13.55 18.06
C ILE A 158 -6.93 -12.49 17.50
N ILE A 159 -7.35 -11.82 16.42
CA ILE A 159 -6.60 -10.69 15.87
C ILE A 159 -6.80 -9.49 16.80
N VAL A 160 -5.71 -9.00 17.39
CA VAL A 160 -5.70 -7.89 18.36
C VAL A 160 -5.14 -6.58 17.78
N GLY A 161 -4.51 -6.66 16.60
CA GLY A 161 -4.01 -5.50 15.87
C GLY A 161 -3.91 -5.78 14.38
N GLN A 162 -4.13 -4.75 13.57
CA GLN A 162 -3.96 -4.84 12.11
C GLN A 162 -3.58 -3.48 11.54
N HIS A 163 -2.72 -3.47 10.51
CA HIS A 163 -2.48 -2.27 9.72
C HIS A 163 -2.05 -2.57 8.30
N LEU A 164 -2.19 -1.58 7.42
CA LEU A 164 -1.72 -1.64 6.03
C LEU A 164 -0.54 -0.69 5.86
N THR A 165 0.53 -1.22 5.27
CA THR A 165 1.75 -0.48 4.95
C THR A 165 2.05 -0.54 3.46
N GLN A 166 2.71 0.51 2.98
CA GLN A 166 3.22 0.58 1.61
C GLN A 166 4.69 0.15 1.51
N ASN A 167 5.28 -0.25 2.64
CA ASN A 167 6.61 -0.82 2.70
C ASN A 167 6.61 -2.23 2.10
N ALA A 168 7.55 -2.49 1.19
CA ALA A 168 7.66 -3.80 0.52
C ALA A 168 8.28 -4.89 1.41
N ASN A 169 8.89 -4.49 2.53
CA ASN A 169 9.53 -5.33 3.54
C ASN A 169 8.96 -5.01 4.93
N ASP A 170 9.14 -5.94 5.86
CA ASP A 170 8.49 -5.90 7.18
C ASP A 170 9.41 -5.34 8.28
N LYS A 171 10.61 -4.87 7.93
CA LYS A 171 11.66 -4.44 8.88
C LYS A 171 11.34 -3.18 9.68
N GLN A 172 10.26 -2.49 9.35
CA GLN A 172 9.82 -1.24 9.99
C GLN A 172 8.41 -1.38 10.56
N GLU A 173 7.88 -2.60 10.65
CA GLU A 173 6.45 -2.82 10.91
C GLU A 173 6.15 -3.24 12.36
N VAL A 174 7.18 -3.45 13.20
CA VAL A 174 7.02 -3.80 14.61
C VAL A 174 6.47 -2.63 15.43
N GLU A 175 7.06 -1.44 15.29
CA GLU A 175 6.61 -0.26 16.02
C GLU A 175 5.16 0.13 15.66
N PRO A 176 4.78 0.20 14.36
CA PRO A 176 3.37 0.39 13.98
C PRO A 176 2.44 -0.67 14.57
N ALA A 177 2.82 -1.95 14.54
CA ALA A 177 2.00 -3.02 15.11
C ALA A 177 1.77 -2.84 16.62
N LEU A 178 2.81 -2.52 17.38
CA LEU A 178 2.68 -2.20 18.82
C LEU A 178 1.77 -0.99 19.06
N GLY A 179 1.86 0.03 18.20
CA GLY A 179 0.99 1.20 18.24
C GLY A 179 -0.49 0.83 18.06
N GLU A 180 -0.80 0.02 17.05
CA GLU A 180 -2.18 -0.40 16.74
C GLU A 180 -2.75 -1.38 17.77
N ILE A 181 -1.93 -2.28 18.33
CA ILE A 181 -2.35 -3.11 19.47
C ILE A 181 -2.76 -2.20 20.62
N LYS A 182 -1.87 -1.28 21.03
CA LYS A 182 -2.14 -0.37 22.14
C LYS A 182 -3.34 0.54 21.88
N GLU A 183 -3.52 1.01 20.66
CA GLU A 183 -4.70 1.81 20.29
C GLU A 183 -5.99 1.01 20.42
N THR A 184 -5.95 -0.27 20.03
CA THR A 184 -7.10 -1.18 20.05
C THR A 184 -7.45 -1.62 21.47
N THR A 185 -6.47 -2.10 22.22
CA THR A 185 -6.67 -2.81 23.50
C THR A 185 -6.41 -1.93 24.72
N GLY A 186 -5.68 -0.83 24.57
CA GLY A 186 -5.23 0.04 25.66
C GLY A 186 -3.89 -0.36 26.28
N ASP A 187 -3.43 -1.59 26.04
CA ASP A 187 -2.22 -2.18 26.64
C ASP A 187 -1.30 -2.78 25.57
N LEU A 188 -0.08 -3.11 26.00
CA LEU A 188 0.91 -3.81 25.18
C LEU A 188 0.93 -5.29 25.57
N PRO A 189 1.34 -6.19 24.67
CA PRO A 189 1.44 -7.61 25.00
C PRO A 189 2.62 -7.89 25.93
N ASP A 190 2.52 -8.93 26.76
CA ASP A 190 3.65 -9.33 27.62
C ASP A 190 4.79 -9.88 26.76
N LYS A 191 4.49 -10.65 25.71
CA LYS A 191 5.48 -11.26 24.81
C LYS A 191 5.09 -11.12 23.35
N MET A 192 6.08 -11.08 22.46
CA MET A 192 5.84 -10.96 21.02
C MET A 192 6.76 -11.84 20.16
N SER A 193 6.18 -12.63 19.25
CA SER A 193 6.90 -13.45 18.27
C SER A 193 6.79 -12.88 16.85
N LEU A 194 7.87 -12.96 16.07
CA LEU A 194 8.02 -12.30 14.78
C LEU A 194 8.72 -13.23 13.76
N ASP A 195 8.35 -13.17 12.49
CA ASP A 195 9.14 -13.85 11.43
C ASP A 195 10.51 -13.16 11.24
N ASN A 196 11.46 -13.87 10.63
CA ASN A 196 12.79 -13.35 10.29
C ASN A 196 12.74 -12.12 9.37
N GLY A 197 11.66 -11.94 8.61
CA GLY A 197 11.42 -10.73 7.81
C GLY A 197 11.47 -9.42 8.62
N TYR A 198 11.22 -9.51 9.93
CA TYR A 198 11.20 -8.39 10.88
C TYR A 198 12.54 -8.14 11.57
N MET A 199 13.59 -8.92 11.28
CA MET A 199 14.89 -8.75 11.94
C MET A 199 15.59 -7.45 11.46
N SER A 200 15.58 -6.41 12.30
CA SER A 200 16.27 -5.14 12.10
C SER A 200 16.74 -4.54 13.43
N GLY A 201 17.82 -3.74 13.42
CA GLY A 201 18.29 -3.05 14.62
C GLY A 201 17.25 -2.10 15.20
N ASP A 202 16.58 -1.35 14.32
CA ASP A 202 15.54 -0.38 14.70
C ASP A 202 14.34 -1.06 15.38
N ASN A 203 13.93 -2.25 14.92
CA ASN A 203 12.86 -3.00 15.57
C ASN A 203 13.24 -3.45 16.98
N LEU A 204 14.51 -3.78 17.24
CA LEU A 204 14.97 -4.12 18.59
C LEU A 204 14.88 -2.91 19.53
N GLU A 205 15.29 -1.74 19.03
CA GLU A 205 15.19 -0.49 19.79
C GLU A 205 13.73 -0.08 20.04
N SER A 206 12.79 -0.47 19.16
CA SER A 206 11.36 -0.19 19.36
C SER A 206 10.76 -0.83 20.61
N PHE A 207 11.44 -1.83 21.19
CA PHE A 207 11.07 -2.48 22.45
C PHE A 207 11.77 -1.87 23.68
N ASP A 208 12.81 -1.06 23.49
CA ASP A 208 13.55 -0.46 24.60
C ASP A 208 12.65 0.52 25.38
N GLY A 209 12.59 0.31 26.70
CA GLY A 209 11.78 1.13 27.60
C GLY A 209 10.28 0.81 27.63
N LYS A 210 9.82 -0.23 26.92
CA LYS A 210 8.47 -0.80 27.06
C LYS A 210 8.52 -1.98 28.02
N ASP A 211 7.48 -2.13 28.85
CA ASP A 211 7.34 -3.23 29.80
C ASP A 211 6.79 -4.48 29.08
N ILE A 212 7.55 -4.94 28.08
CA ILE A 212 7.27 -6.12 27.27
C ILE A 212 8.43 -7.09 27.56
N ASP A 213 8.12 -8.28 28.04
CA ASP A 213 9.05 -9.41 28.11
C ASP A 213 9.38 -9.83 26.68
N ASN A 214 10.39 -9.16 26.14
CA ASN A 214 10.85 -9.28 24.77
C ASN A 214 11.47 -10.66 24.53
N GLN A 215 10.63 -11.63 24.16
CA GLN A 215 11.07 -12.92 23.62
C GLN A 215 10.77 -12.93 22.13
N ILE A 216 11.67 -12.33 21.35
CA ILE A 216 11.61 -12.44 19.89
C ILE A 216 12.02 -13.87 19.52
N PHE A 217 11.05 -14.70 19.16
CA PHE A 217 11.28 -16.01 18.55
C PHE A 217 11.45 -15.85 17.04
N LEU A 218 12.69 -15.98 16.55
CA LEU A 218 12.98 -16.05 15.12
C LEU A 218 12.84 -17.51 14.67
N PHE A 219 11.84 -17.84 13.86
CA PHE A 219 11.70 -19.18 13.30
C PHE A 219 12.45 -19.29 11.96
N GLN A 220 13.40 -20.22 11.81
CA GLN A 220 13.69 -20.80 10.51
C GLN A 220 12.94 -22.13 10.36
N GLN A 221 12.21 -22.31 9.26
CA GLN A 221 11.86 -23.66 8.80
C GLN A 221 13.18 -24.37 8.42
N ASN A 222 13.84 -25.04 9.36
CA ASN A 222 14.59 -26.30 9.22
C ASN A 222 15.41 -26.59 10.49
N ASP A 223 15.09 -27.73 11.13
CA ASP A 223 15.85 -28.43 12.19
C ASP A 223 16.24 -27.62 13.45
N ILE A 224 15.45 -27.82 14.52
CA ILE A 224 15.60 -27.23 15.85
C ILE A 224 16.96 -27.59 16.46
N LYS A 225 17.88 -26.61 16.58
CA LYS A 225 19.05 -26.70 17.47
C LYS A 225 19.41 -25.32 18.06
N GLU A 226 19.58 -25.33 19.39
CA GLU A 226 20.07 -24.29 20.30
C GLU A 226 19.71 -22.82 20.04
N ILE A 227 19.02 -22.23 21.02
CA ILE A 227 18.63 -20.82 21.07
C ILE A 227 19.79 -20.04 21.71
N GLU A 228 20.44 -19.13 20.96
CA GLU A 228 21.33 -18.12 21.56
C GLU A 228 20.54 -16.85 21.90
N THR A 229 20.54 -16.48 23.18
CA THR A 229 19.90 -15.26 23.67
C THR A 229 20.85 -14.06 23.51
N TYR A 230 20.56 -13.16 22.58
CA TYR A 230 21.24 -11.86 22.49
C TYR A 230 20.46 -10.81 23.27
N SER A 231 21.07 -10.29 24.34
CA SER A 231 20.49 -9.21 25.15
C SER A 231 21.12 -7.86 24.80
N LYS A 232 20.30 -6.87 24.42
CA LYS A 232 20.66 -5.45 24.44
C LYS A 232 19.56 -4.73 25.23
N GLY A 233 19.87 -4.21 26.41
CA GLY A 233 18.85 -3.67 27.32
C GLY A 233 17.92 -4.77 27.87
N SER A 234 16.60 -4.49 27.91
CA SER A 234 15.55 -5.44 28.31
C SER A 234 15.12 -6.38 27.17
N ALA A 235 15.67 -6.21 25.97
CA ALA A 235 15.30 -6.98 24.79
C ALA A 235 16.17 -8.25 24.66
N CYS A 236 15.53 -9.42 24.62
CA CYS A 236 16.18 -10.71 24.35
C CYS A 236 15.80 -11.22 22.96
N ILE A 237 16.80 -11.42 22.10
CA ILE A 237 16.63 -12.07 20.79
C ILE A 237 17.03 -13.52 20.95
N ALA A 238 16.13 -14.45 20.68
CA ALA A 238 16.48 -15.84 20.47
C ALA A 238 16.92 -16.01 19.01
N LEU A 239 18.22 -16.06 18.76
CA LEU A 239 18.79 -16.37 17.44
C LEU A 239 19.04 -17.88 17.34
N GLU A 240 18.41 -18.51 16.36
CA GLU A 240 18.71 -19.89 15.96
C GLU A 240 19.92 -19.86 15.01
N ILE A 241 21.07 -20.32 15.48
CA ILE A 241 22.33 -20.35 14.71
C ILE A 241 22.49 -21.75 14.08
N LYS A 242 22.78 -21.78 12.77
CA LYS A 242 23.13 -23.01 12.04
C LYS A 242 24.55 -23.49 12.30
#